data_AF-A0A5E4L5L0-F1
#
_entry.id   AF-A0A5E4L5L0-F1
#
_cell.length_a   1.000
_cell.length_b   1.000
_cell.length_c   1.000
_cell.angle_alpha   90.00
_cell.angle_beta   90.00
_cell.angle_gamma   90.00
#
_symmetry.space_group_name_H-M   'P 1'
#
loop_
_entity.id
_entity.type
_entity.pdbx_description
1 polymer ?
#
loop_
_entity_poly.entity_id
_entity_poly.type
_entity_poly.pdbx_seq_one_letter_code
_entity_poly.pdbx_strand_id
1 'polypeptide(L)'
;MRDPAVSGQFYPRSKNDLNRQISRCFEGVPQVEKAVMGAVVPHAGYIYSGNTAAYVYSALPKADTFVLLGPNHTGYGSPVAVSRETWRTPLGEVKSDL
;
A
#
# COMPACT_ATOMS: atom_id res chain seq x y z
N MET A 1 -13.51 2.42 12.37
CA MET A 1 -12.86 3.08 11.21
C MET A 1 -11.40 3.20 11.57
N ARG A 2 -10.49 2.76 10.70
CA ARG A 2 -9.07 2.76 10.97
C ARG A 2 -8.38 3.96 10.31
N ASP A 3 -7.78 4.81 11.11
CA ASP A 3 -6.96 5.94 10.64
C ASP A 3 -5.53 5.51 10.26
N PRO A 4 -4.85 6.26 9.37
CA PRO A 4 -3.51 5.88 8.91
C PRO A 4 -2.46 6.13 10.01
N ALA A 5 -1.86 5.05 10.52
CA ALA A 5 -0.96 5.10 11.67
C ALA A 5 0.41 5.78 11.42
N VAL A 6 0.86 5.87 10.15
CA VAL A 6 2.20 6.36 9.78
C VAL A 6 2.18 7.51 8.76
N SER A 7 1.00 8.11 8.53
CA SER A 7 0.84 9.24 7.63
C SER A 7 1.58 10.48 8.17
N GLY A 8 2.39 11.11 7.34
CA GLY A 8 3.31 12.18 7.73
C GLY A 8 4.67 11.69 8.23
N GLN A 9 4.89 10.38 8.35
CA GLN A 9 6.18 9.79 8.73
C GLN A 9 6.76 8.93 7.59
N PHE A 10 6.00 7.93 7.13
CA PHE A 10 6.47 6.99 6.11
C PHE A 10 6.16 7.50 4.69
N TYR A 11 5.13 8.33 4.58
CA TYR A 11 4.66 8.97 3.36
C TYR A 11 3.94 10.29 3.73
N PRO A 12 3.82 11.26 2.82
CA PRO A 12 3.18 12.55 3.05
C PRO A 12 1.74 12.43 3.56
N ARG A 13 1.37 13.34 4.45
CA ARG A 13 0.01 13.42 4.99
C ARG A 13 -1.00 14.04 4.00
N SER A 14 -0.53 14.96 3.18
CA SER A 14 -1.32 15.68 2.18
C SER A 14 -1.58 14.79 0.97
N LYS A 15 -2.83 14.78 0.49
CA LYS A 15 -3.23 14.10 -0.76
C LYS A 15 -2.36 14.52 -1.94
N ASN A 16 -2.10 15.82 -2.08
CA ASN A 16 -1.36 16.37 -3.22
C ASN A 16 0.11 15.95 -3.18
N ASP A 17 0.73 15.98 -2.00
CA ASP A 17 2.13 15.60 -1.85
C ASP A 17 2.32 14.10 -1.94
N LEU A 18 1.35 13.33 -1.45
CA LEU A 18 1.34 11.88 -1.60
C LEU A 18 1.24 11.50 -3.08
N ASN A 19 0.31 12.10 -3.84
CA ASN A 19 0.23 11.86 -5.28
C ASN A 19 1.54 12.21 -5.99
N ARG A 20 2.16 13.36 -5.64
CA ARG A 20 3.45 13.76 -6.22
C ARG A 20 4.56 12.76 -5.89
N GLN A 21 4.61 12.26 -4.66
CA GLN A 21 5.60 11.25 -4.28
C GLN A 21 5.35 9.91 -5.00
N ILE A 22 4.09 9.46 -5.09
CA ILE A 22 3.72 8.25 -5.84
C ILE A 22 4.12 8.41 -7.31
N SER A 23 3.77 9.51 -7.96
CA SER A 23 4.18 9.76 -9.36
C SER A 23 5.70 9.64 -9.54
N ARG A 24 6.48 10.23 -8.64
CA ARG A 24 7.96 10.11 -8.66
C ARG A 24 8.43 8.67 -8.49
N CYS A 25 7.78 7.88 -7.64
CA CYS A 25 8.13 6.47 -7.48
C CYS A 25 7.94 5.67 -8.79
N PHE A 26 6.96 6.04 -9.61
CA PHE A 26 6.66 5.40 -10.89
C PHE A 26 7.45 5.97 -12.08
N GLU A 27 8.27 7.01 -11.90
CA GLU A 27 9.11 7.55 -12.98
C GLU A 27 10.07 6.48 -13.50
N GLY A 28 10.07 6.27 -14.83
CA GLY A 28 10.90 5.27 -15.49
C GLY A 28 10.48 3.82 -15.26
N VAL A 29 9.37 3.56 -14.55
CA VAL A 29 8.87 2.20 -14.28
C VAL A 29 7.99 1.71 -15.45
N PRO A 30 8.33 0.59 -16.12
CA PRO A 30 7.49 0.03 -17.17
C PRO A 30 6.11 -0.39 -16.63
N GLN A 31 5.05 -0.02 -17.35
CA GLN A 31 3.67 -0.39 -17.05
C GLN A 31 3.30 -1.66 -17.84
N VAL A 32 3.90 -2.78 -17.42
CA VAL A 32 3.68 -4.09 -18.07
C VAL A 32 3.03 -5.02 -17.07
N GLU A 33 1.72 -5.20 -17.23
CA GLU A 33 0.94 -6.14 -16.44
C GLU A 33 1.45 -7.58 -16.65
N LYS A 34 1.50 -8.35 -15.56
CA LYS A 34 1.83 -9.77 -15.58
C LYS A 34 0.64 -10.58 -15.09
N ALA A 35 0.42 -11.75 -15.67
CA ALA A 35 -0.56 -12.72 -15.20
C ALA A 35 -0.08 -13.38 -13.90
N VAL A 36 -0.19 -12.67 -12.78
CA VAL A 36 0.19 -13.13 -11.44
C VAL A 36 -0.98 -12.99 -10.47
N MET A 37 -1.08 -13.91 -9.52
CA MET A 37 -2.12 -13.88 -8.47
C MET A 37 -1.75 -13.01 -7.27
N GLY A 38 -0.47 -12.63 -7.14
CA GLY A 38 0.02 -11.86 -6.00
C GLY A 38 1.49 -11.49 -6.14
N ALA A 39 1.96 -10.66 -5.21
CA ALA A 39 3.35 -10.21 -5.17
C ALA A 39 3.78 -9.87 -3.74
N VAL A 40 5.09 -9.75 -3.54
CA VAL A 40 5.70 -9.26 -2.29
C VAL A 40 6.17 -7.83 -2.51
N VAL A 41 5.75 -6.92 -1.64
CA VAL A 41 6.04 -5.48 -1.75
C VAL A 41 6.73 -5.01 -0.46
N PRO A 42 7.79 -4.19 -0.55
CA PRO A 42 8.38 -3.58 0.65
C PRO A 42 7.43 -2.58 1.31
N HIS A 43 7.55 -2.42 2.62
CA HIS A 43 6.67 -1.54 3.43
C HIS A 43 7.44 -0.47 4.25
N ALA A 44 8.68 -0.17 3.87
CA ALA A 44 9.42 0.94 4.45
C ALA A 44 8.86 2.29 3.96
N GLY A 45 9.34 3.40 4.53
CA GLY A 45 8.98 4.73 4.03
C GLY A 45 9.23 4.88 2.52
N TYR A 46 8.38 5.65 1.83
CA TYR A 46 8.39 5.77 0.37
C TYR A 46 9.70 6.35 -0.18
N ILE A 47 10.42 7.17 0.60
CA ILE A 47 11.75 7.66 0.25
C ILE A 47 12.78 6.52 0.09
N TYR A 48 12.60 5.40 0.81
CA TYR A 48 13.52 4.27 0.80
C TYR A 48 13.07 3.15 -0.15
N SER A 49 11.76 2.90 -0.22
CA SER A 49 11.24 1.70 -0.89
C SER A 49 10.18 1.95 -1.96
N GLY A 50 9.78 3.21 -2.17
CA GLY A 50 8.67 3.56 -3.05
C GLY A 50 8.91 3.18 -4.51
N ASN A 51 10.13 3.39 -5.03
CA ASN A 51 10.47 3.00 -6.41
C ASN A 51 10.42 1.46 -6.60
N THR A 52 10.99 0.70 -5.68
CA THR A 52 10.89 -0.77 -5.69
C THR A 52 9.44 -1.24 -5.62
N ALA A 53 8.62 -0.61 -4.76
CA ALA A 53 7.20 -0.92 -4.67
C ALA A 53 6.48 -0.60 -5.99
N ALA A 54 6.82 0.49 -6.67
CA ALA A 54 6.22 0.87 -7.95
C ALA A 54 6.45 -0.18 -9.05
N TYR A 55 7.64 -0.79 -9.13
CA TYR A 55 7.90 -1.92 -10.05
C TYR A 55 7.01 -3.13 -9.79
N VAL A 56 6.64 -3.38 -8.52
CA VAL A 56 5.74 -4.48 -8.19
C VAL A 56 4.30 -4.11 -8.58
N TYR A 57 3.84 -2.92 -8.17
CA TYR A 57 2.49 -2.46 -8.48
C TYR A 57 2.23 -2.27 -9.97
N SER A 58 3.23 -1.89 -10.78
CA SER A 58 3.09 -1.74 -12.23
C SER A 58 2.91 -3.07 -12.96
N ALA A 59 3.24 -4.19 -12.30
CA ALA A 59 3.11 -5.53 -12.84
C ALA A 59 1.87 -6.29 -12.34
N LEU A 60 1.18 -5.78 -11.32
CA LEU A 60 -0.02 -6.43 -10.78
C LEU A 60 -1.22 -6.21 -11.72
N PRO A 61 -2.02 -7.26 -11.98
CA PRO A 61 -3.23 -7.11 -12.75
C PRO A 61 -4.29 -6.32 -11.99
N LYS A 62 -5.22 -5.73 -12.74
CA LYS A 62 -6.42 -5.13 -12.15
C LYS A 62 -7.26 -6.20 -11.45
N ALA A 63 -7.80 -5.84 -10.29
CA ALA A 63 -8.71 -6.66 -9.52
C ALA A 63 -9.71 -5.78 -8.78
N ASP A 64 -10.89 -6.32 -8.51
CA ASP A 64 -11.91 -5.65 -7.68
C ASP A 64 -11.57 -5.72 -6.18
N THR A 65 -10.92 -6.82 -5.77
CA THR A 65 -10.53 -7.08 -4.38
C THR A 65 -9.05 -7.47 -4.28
N PHE A 66 -8.35 -6.87 -3.31
CA PHE A 66 -6.99 -7.24 -2.94
C PHE A 66 -6.93 -7.76 -1.49
N VAL A 67 -6.19 -8.83 -1.26
CA VAL A 67 -5.88 -9.34 0.09
C VAL A 67 -4.50 -8.87 0.50
N LEU A 68 -4.42 -8.04 1.53
CA LEU A 68 -3.17 -7.49 2.08
C LEU A 68 -2.73 -8.31 3.29
N LEU A 69 -1.58 -8.97 3.19
CA LEU A 69 -0.97 -9.73 4.28
C LEU A 69 0.29 -8.99 4.74
N GLY A 70 0.39 -8.71 6.04
CA GLY A 70 1.52 -8.00 6.63
C GLY A 70 1.94 -8.60 7.97
N PRO A 71 3.25 -8.58 8.28
CA PRO A 71 3.74 -9.07 9.57
C PRO A 71 3.29 -8.16 10.72
N ASN A 72 3.14 -8.75 11.90
CA ASN A 72 2.93 -8.00 13.14
C ASN A 72 4.28 -7.66 13.80
N HIS A 73 4.73 -6.42 13.62
CA HIS A 73 5.98 -5.94 14.21
C HIS A 73 5.90 -5.60 15.71
N THR A 74 4.72 -5.65 16.32
CA THR A 74 4.55 -5.34 17.76
C THR A 74 4.70 -6.56 18.65
N GLY A 75 4.51 -7.77 18.10
CA GLY A 75 4.48 -9.03 18.86
C GLY A 75 3.22 -9.23 19.72
N TYR A 76 2.30 -8.26 19.79
CA TYR A 76 1.07 -8.35 20.58
C TYR A 76 -0.13 -8.81 19.74
N GLY A 77 -1.03 -9.57 20.36
CA GLY A 77 -2.30 -9.98 19.76
C GLY A 77 -2.31 -11.43 19.26
N SER A 78 -3.25 -11.74 18.37
CA SER A 78 -3.44 -13.09 17.81
C SER A 78 -2.37 -13.44 16.76
N PRO A 79 -2.04 -14.73 16.56
CA PRO A 79 -1.12 -15.16 15.50
C PRO A 79 -1.56 -14.72 14.09
N VAL A 80 -2.87 -14.68 13.85
CA VAL A 80 -3.49 -14.13 12.64
C VAL A 80 -4.67 -13.26 13.07
N ALA A 81 -4.80 -12.09 12.47
CA ALA A 81 -5.90 -11.16 12.72
C ALA A 81 -6.42 -10.58 11.41
N VAL A 82 -7.73 -10.33 11.36
CA VAL A 82 -8.42 -9.72 10.22
C VAL A 82 -9.20 -8.51 10.72
N SER A 83 -9.11 -7.39 10.00
CA SER A 83 -9.93 -6.21 10.27
C SER A 83 -11.12 -6.18 9.32
N ARG A 84 -12.30 -5.83 9.84
CA ARG A 84 -13.51 -5.54 9.05
C ARG A 84 -13.78 -4.04 8.93
N GLU A 85 -12.86 -3.20 9.39
CA GLU A 85 -13.08 -1.77 9.41
C GLU A 85 -12.84 -1.15 8.02
N THR A 86 -13.49 -0.04 7.73
CA THR A 86 -13.08 0.86 6.64
C THR A 86 -11.75 1.52 7.01
N TRP A 87 -10.82 1.55 6.06
CA TRP A 87 -9.49 2.15 6.21
C TRP A 87 -9.45 3.53 5.56
N ARG A 88 -9.03 4.55 6.32
CA ARG A 88 -8.81 5.88 5.80
C ARG A 88 -7.38 6.01 5.28
N THR A 89 -7.23 6.55 4.07
CA THR A 89 -5.95 6.95 3.48
C THR A 89 -6.00 8.44 3.11
N PRO A 90 -4.85 9.10 2.87
CA PRO A 90 -4.87 10.45 2.33
C PRO A 90 -5.53 10.57 0.94
N LEU A 91 -5.71 9.45 0.21
CA LEU A 91 -6.35 9.44 -1.11
C LEU A 91 -7.86 9.19 -1.05
N GLY A 92 -8.37 8.69 0.08
CA GLY A 92 -9.76 8.32 0.25
C GLY A 92 -9.95 7.14 1.20
N GLU A 93 -11.18 6.66 1.30
CA GLU A 93 -11.54 5.52 2.12
C GLU A 93 -11.51 4.22 1.29
N VAL A 94 -10.99 3.15 1.89
CA VAL A 94 -10.97 1.79 1.33
C VAL A 94 -11.85 0.92 2.21
N LYS A 95 -12.90 0.36 1.63
CA LYS A 95 -13.81 -0.55 2.33
C LYS A 95 -13.21 -1.95 2.36
N SER A 96 -13.38 -2.65 3.47
CA SER A 96 -13.13 -4.09 3.49
C SER A 96 -14.19 -4.78 2.63
N ASP A 97 -13.78 -5.81 1.91
CA ASP A 97 -14.68 -6.70 1.16
C ASP A 97 -15.28 -7.74 2.11
N LEU A 98 -16.23 -7.31 2.96
CA LEU A 98 -17.00 -8.12 3.91
C LEU A 98 -18.37 -7.50 4.22
#